data_AF-A0A1F3MH54-F1
#
_entry.id   AF-A0A1F3MH54-F1
#
_cell.length_a   1.000
_cell.length_b   1.000
_cell.length_c   1.000
_cell.angle_alpha   90.00
_cell.angle_beta   90.00
_cell.angle_gamma   90.00
#
_symmetry.space_group_name_H-M   'P 1'
#
loop_
_entity.id
_entity.type
_entity.pdbx_description
1 polymer ?
#
loop_
_entity_poly.entity_id
_entity_poly.type
_entity_poly.pdbx_seq_one_letter_code
_entity_poly.pdbx_strand_id
1 'polypeptide(L)'
;MNHYIDIHSHTYYPNDNTTVLLNVSPGEDDKFIHPCFFSTGVHPWYVNSGSIEKNLDWVERQADNPQVLAVGEIGFDKTIDVPWEVQEYAFERQLALAEKLNKPVILHCVRAYNELIVYRNKANQKIPWIFHWFNASAEIARELIRKNCYLSFGHLLFYETSKAFGVFPEIPAASVFLETDDASFTI
;
A
#
# COMPACT_ATOMS: atom_id res chain seq x y z
N MET A 1 -12.41 -16.73 -18.35
CA MET A 1 -11.66 -16.92 -17.09
C MET A 1 -11.89 -15.70 -16.23
N ASN A 2 -11.90 -15.86 -14.90
CA ASN A 2 -11.88 -14.72 -14.00
C ASN A 2 -10.48 -14.09 -14.06
N HIS A 3 -10.41 -12.77 -14.06
CA HIS A 3 -9.16 -12.01 -14.03
C HIS A 3 -9.01 -11.40 -12.64
N TYR A 4 -7.84 -11.59 -12.03
CA TYR A 4 -7.53 -11.14 -10.68
C TYR A 4 -6.51 -10.00 -10.69
N ILE A 5 -6.49 -9.23 -9.61
CA ILE A 5 -5.50 -8.17 -9.39
C ILE A 5 -4.75 -8.52 -8.11
N ASP A 6 -3.44 -8.73 -8.25
CA ASP A 6 -2.49 -8.71 -7.14
C ASP A 6 -2.09 -7.24 -6.92
N ILE A 7 -2.74 -6.59 -5.95
CA ILE A 7 -2.59 -5.13 -5.77
C ILE A 7 -1.26 -4.77 -5.09
N HIS A 8 -0.55 -5.75 -4.53
CA HIS A 8 0.70 -5.50 -3.84
C HIS A 8 1.57 -6.77 -3.80
N SER A 9 2.71 -6.71 -4.47
CA SER A 9 3.71 -7.78 -4.41
C SER A 9 5.11 -7.19 -4.45
N HIS A 10 6.06 -7.83 -3.78
CA HIS A 10 7.47 -7.49 -3.86
C HIS A 10 8.24 -8.33 -4.89
N THR A 11 7.62 -9.40 -5.39
CA THR A 11 8.20 -10.31 -6.37
C THR A 11 7.30 -10.49 -7.58
N TYR A 12 7.87 -10.41 -8.79
CA TYR A 12 7.10 -10.62 -10.01
C TYR A 12 6.92 -12.12 -10.31
N TYR A 13 5.74 -12.65 -9.96
CA TYR A 13 5.30 -13.99 -10.37
C TYR A 13 4.16 -13.89 -11.41
N PRO A 14 4.47 -13.96 -12.71
CA PRO A 14 3.45 -13.83 -13.75
C PRO A 14 2.47 -15.02 -13.74
N ASN A 15 1.18 -14.71 -13.88
CA ASN A 15 0.10 -15.67 -14.13
C ASN A 15 -0.80 -15.09 -15.23
N ASP A 16 -1.25 -15.92 -16.18
CA ASP A 16 -2.03 -15.50 -17.36
C ASP A 16 -3.33 -14.76 -17.01
N ASN A 17 -3.87 -14.96 -15.80
CA ASN A 17 -5.12 -14.37 -15.33
C ASN A 17 -4.94 -13.31 -14.22
N THR A 18 -3.71 -12.85 -13.97
CA THR A 18 -3.43 -11.94 -12.85
C THR A 18 -2.68 -10.70 -13.33
N THR A 19 -3.23 -9.52 -13.04
CA THR A 19 -2.48 -8.27 -13.13
C THR A 19 -1.74 -8.04 -11.83
N VAL A 20 -0.42 -7.87 -11.90
CA VAL A 20 0.43 -7.60 -10.73
C VAL A 20 0.78 -6.11 -10.66
N LEU A 21 0.60 -5.53 -9.48
CA LEU A 21 1.16 -4.25 -9.10
C LEU A 21 2.41 -4.50 -8.22
N LEU A 22 3.58 -4.46 -8.86
CA LEU A 22 4.86 -4.73 -8.22
C LEU A 22 5.34 -3.48 -7.45
N ASN A 23 5.62 -3.64 -6.16
CA ASN A 23 6.15 -2.59 -5.32
C ASN A 23 7.66 -2.42 -5.57
N VAL A 24 8.08 -1.19 -5.90
CA VAL A 24 9.47 -0.85 -6.21
C VAL A 24 9.96 0.24 -5.27
N SER A 25 10.98 -0.10 -4.48
CA SER A 25 11.60 0.81 -3.52
C SER A 25 12.73 1.63 -4.16
N PRO A 26 13.11 2.77 -3.56
CA PRO A 26 14.26 3.56 -4.01
C PRO A 26 15.54 2.75 -4.20
N GLY A 27 16.06 2.77 -5.42
CA GLY A 27 17.28 2.05 -5.80
C GLY A 27 17.04 0.68 -6.44
N GLU A 28 15.80 0.22 -6.56
CA GLU A 28 15.42 -1.02 -7.25
C GLU A 28 15.04 -0.76 -8.73
N ASP A 29 15.78 0.12 -9.41
CA ASP A 29 15.52 0.54 -10.79
C ASP A 29 15.50 -0.65 -11.78
N ASP A 30 16.17 -1.75 -11.45
CA ASP A 30 16.20 -2.98 -12.22
C ASP A 30 14.86 -3.72 -12.27
N LYS A 31 13.93 -3.48 -11.32
CA LYS A 31 12.59 -4.11 -11.33
C LYS A 31 11.68 -3.58 -12.44
N PHE A 32 11.93 -2.38 -12.98
CA PHE A 32 11.12 -1.79 -14.05
C PHE A 32 11.22 -2.53 -15.39
N ILE A 33 12.08 -3.57 -15.49
CA ILE A 33 12.14 -4.44 -16.67
C ILE A 33 10.91 -5.34 -16.82
N HIS A 34 10.16 -5.56 -15.74
CA HIS A 34 9.02 -6.49 -15.76
C HIS A 34 7.83 -5.90 -16.53
N PRO A 35 7.13 -6.70 -17.36
CA PRO A 35 5.98 -6.24 -18.11
C PRO A 35 4.73 -6.21 -17.21
N CYS A 36 4.75 -5.38 -16.17
CA CYS A 36 3.69 -5.22 -15.19
C CYS A 36 3.45 -3.75 -14.85
N PHE A 37 2.57 -3.52 -13.86
CA PHE A 37 2.37 -2.20 -13.28
C PHE A 37 3.13 -2.11 -11.96
N PHE A 38 3.38 -0.88 -11.51
CA PHE A 38 4.21 -0.66 -10.33
C PHE A 38 3.54 0.27 -9.32
N SER A 39 3.87 0.08 -8.05
CA SER A 39 3.78 1.14 -7.04
C SER A 39 5.19 1.56 -6.63
N THR A 40 5.36 2.81 -6.24
CA THR A 40 6.63 3.24 -5.67
C THR A 40 6.49 4.22 -4.51
N GLY A 41 7.29 4.00 -3.47
CA GLY A 41 7.26 4.76 -2.22
C GLY A 41 8.44 4.42 -1.32
N VAL A 42 8.61 5.22 -0.27
CA VAL A 42 9.56 4.99 0.81
C VAL A 42 8.80 4.36 1.97
N HIS A 43 9.03 3.06 2.16
CA HIS A 43 8.48 2.29 3.28
C HIS A 43 8.92 2.89 4.62
N PRO A 44 8.05 2.95 5.66
CA PRO A 44 8.43 3.50 6.97
C PRO A 44 9.68 2.87 7.60
N TRP A 45 9.99 1.61 7.29
CA TRP A 45 11.22 0.94 7.77
C TRP A 45 12.51 1.55 7.21
N TYR A 46 12.44 2.17 6.03
CA TYR A 46 13.60 2.71 5.31
C TYR A 46 13.62 4.25 5.31
N VAL A 47 12.73 4.86 6.09
CA VAL A 47 12.73 6.29 6.33
C VAL A 47 13.87 6.65 7.27
N ASN A 48 14.81 7.45 6.77
CA ASN A 48 15.96 7.93 7.53
C ASN A 48 16.28 9.39 7.15
N SER A 49 16.52 10.24 8.16
CA SER A 49 16.77 11.67 7.97
C SER A 49 17.94 11.98 7.04
N GLY A 50 18.97 11.13 7.00
CA GLY A 50 20.14 11.32 6.13
C GLY A 50 19.90 11.03 4.65
N SER A 51 18.86 10.27 4.30
CA SER A 51 18.61 9.82 2.91
C SER A 51 17.19 10.12 2.42
N ILE A 52 16.30 10.63 3.28
CA ILE A 52 14.89 10.79 2.96
C ILE A 52 14.66 11.68 1.73
N GLU A 53 15.31 12.84 1.62
CA GLU A 53 15.11 13.71 0.45
C GLU A 53 15.53 13.02 -0.85
N LYS A 54 16.69 12.34 -0.85
CA LYS A 54 17.15 11.58 -2.02
C LYS A 54 16.15 10.48 -2.42
N ASN A 55 15.57 9.80 -1.44
CA ASN A 55 14.60 8.75 -1.67
C ASN A 55 13.27 9.32 -2.19
N LEU A 56 12.80 10.44 -1.63
CA LEU A 56 11.61 11.15 -2.09
C LEU A 56 11.77 11.69 -3.52
N ASP A 57 12.95 12.25 -3.85
CA ASP A 57 13.27 12.70 -5.21
C ASP A 57 13.32 11.54 -6.21
N TRP A 58 13.76 10.37 -5.77
CA TRP A 58 13.70 9.17 -6.60
C TRP A 58 12.24 8.76 -6.83
N VAL A 59 11.41 8.71 -5.78
CA VAL A 59 9.97 8.39 -5.88
C VAL A 59 9.26 9.37 -6.81
N GLU A 60 9.48 10.69 -6.69
CA GLU A 60 8.83 11.68 -7.58
C GLU A 60 9.19 11.46 -9.06
N ARG A 61 10.46 11.13 -9.37
CA ARG A 61 10.88 10.84 -10.75
C ARG A 61 10.23 9.57 -11.29
N GLN A 62 10.17 8.50 -10.50
CA GLN A 62 9.57 7.25 -10.96
C GLN A 62 8.05 7.34 -11.02
N ALA A 63 7.42 8.10 -10.12
CA ALA A 63 5.98 8.29 -10.10
C ALA A 63 5.42 8.99 -11.34
N ASP A 64 6.24 9.61 -12.20
CA ASP A 64 5.79 10.14 -13.50
C ASP A 64 5.66 9.05 -14.58
N ASN A 65 6.25 7.86 -14.36
CA ASN A 65 6.14 6.73 -15.29
C ASN A 65 4.67 6.27 -15.43
N PRO A 66 4.13 6.13 -16.66
CA PRO A 66 2.77 5.64 -16.89
C PRO A 66 2.48 4.24 -16.33
N GLN A 67 3.50 3.39 -16.17
CA GLN A 67 3.36 2.06 -15.57
C GLN A 67 3.28 2.10 -14.04
N VAL A 68 3.70 3.20 -13.40
CA VAL A 68 3.52 3.37 -11.96
C VAL A 68 2.09 3.82 -11.72
N LEU A 69 1.24 2.96 -11.16
CA LEU A 69 -0.17 3.25 -10.95
C LEU A 69 -0.49 3.80 -9.54
N ALA A 70 0.40 3.61 -8.58
CA ALA A 70 0.18 4.05 -7.20
C ALA A 70 1.47 4.61 -6.56
N VAL A 71 1.30 5.46 -5.55
CA VAL A 71 2.37 5.84 -4.63
C VAL A 71 2.31 4.94 -3.41
N GLY A 72 3.36 4.21 -3.15
CA GLY A 72 3.34 3.15 -2.16
C GLY A 72 4.46 2.15 -2.43
N GLU A 73 4.99 1.49 -1.42
CA GLU A 73 4.42 1.42 -0.08
C GLU A 73 4.83 2.60 0.82
N ILE A 74 3.85 3.24 1.45
CA ILE A 74 4.05 4.35 2.41
C ILE A 74 3.19 4.11 3.65
N GLY A 75 3.43 4.82 4.75
CA GLY A 75 2.53 4.75 5.90
C GLY A 75 3.29 4.76 7.21
N PHE A 76 2.76 4.03 8.19
CA PHE A 76 3.21 4.10 9.57
C PHE A 76 3.42 2.73 10.20
N ASP A 77 4.50 2.63 10.97
CA ASP A 77 4.81 1.47 11.79
C ASP A 77 5.26 1.93 13.17
N LYS A 78 4.48 1.61 14.22
CA LYS A 78 4.85 1.96 15.60
C LYS A 78 5.76 0.93 16.27
N THR A 79 6.22 -0.08 15.55
CA THR A 79 7.03 -1.19 16.09
C THR A 79 8.51 -1.09 15.73
N ILE A 80 8.89 -0.06 14.97
CA ILE A 80 10.26 0.21 14.54
C ILE A 80 10.88 1.39 15.31
N ASP A 81 12.21 1.49 15.26
CA ASP A 81 12.99 2.54 15.92
C ASP A 81 13.13 3.85 15.10
N VAL A 82 12.35 4.01 14.02
CA VAL A 82 12.31 5.26 13.25
C VAL A 82 11.44 6.27 13.99
N PRO A 83 11.95 7.47 14.34
CA PRO A 83 11.18 8.46 15.09
C PRO A 83 9.89 8.84 14.35
N TRP A 84 8.81 9.00 15.11
CA TRP A 84 7.46 9.21 14.58
C TRP A 84 7.40 10.40 13.63
N GLU A 85 8.06 11.49 13.98
CA GLU A 85 8.11 12.73 13.20
C GLU A 85 8.77 12.53 11.83
N VAL A 86 9.72 11.59 11.72
CA VAL A 86 10.37 11.27 10.44
C VAL A 86 9.42 10.44 9.58
N GLN A 87 8.67 9.50 10.17
CA GLN A 87 7.62 8.77 9.46
C GLN A 87 6.51 9.71 8.97
N GLU A 88 6.03 10.63 9.82
CA GLU A 88 5.03 11.65 9.46
C GLU A 88 5.52 12.51 8.30
N TYR A 89 6.75 13.01 8.38
CA TYR A 89 7.35 13.80 7.32
C TYR A 89 7.40 13.04 5.98
N ALA A 90 7.86 11.78 5.99
CA ALA A 90 7.90 10.94 4.80
C ALA A 90 6.50 10.68 4.23
N PHE A 91 5.54 10.38 5.11
CA PHE A 91 4.17 10.08 4.73
C PHE A 91 3.49 11.30 4.09
N GLU A 92 3.59 12.48 4.70
CA GLU A 92 2.97 13.70 4.20
C GLU A 92 3.52 14.11 2.83
N ARG A 93 4.83 14.02 2.63
CA ARG A 93 5.47 14.32 1.35
C ARG A 93 4.98 13.41 0.23
N GLN A 94 4.84 12.12 0.50
CA GLN A 94 4.41 11.13 -0.49
C GLN A 94 2.90 11.18 -0.74
N LEU A 95 2.10 11.45 0.30
CA LEU A 95 0.67 11.70 0.15
C LEU A 95 0.41 12.93 -0.72
N ALA A 96 1.15 14.03 -0.50
CA ALA A 96 1.05 15.22 -1.32
C ALA A 96 1.42 14.96 -2.79
N LEU A 97 2.46 14.15 -3.03
CA LEU A 97 2.83 13.70 -4.38
C LEU A 97 1.71 12.87 -5.03
N ALA A 98 1.14 11.91 -4.30
CA ALA A 98 0.03 11.09 -4.79
C ALA A 98 -1.19 11.93 -5.16
N GLU A 99 -1.56 12.91 -4.32
CA GLU A 99 -2.64 13.85 -4.62
C GLU A 99 -2.33 14.72 -5.85
N LYS A 100 -1.10 15.24 -5.97
CA LYS A 100 -0.64 16.03 -7.12
C LYS A 100 -0.77 15.25 -8.43
N LEU A 101 -0.45 13.96 -8.40
CA LEU A 101 -0.49 13.07 -9.57
C LEU A 101 -1.84 12.36 -9.75
N ASN A 102 -2.81 12.60 -8.86
CA ASN A 102 -4.09 11.89 -8.82
C ASN A 102 -3.94 10.35 -8.82
N LYS A 103 -2.94 9.84 -8.09
CA LYS A 103 -2.67 8.40 -7.95
C LYS A 103 -3.16 7.89 -6.61
N PRO A 104 -3.71 6.66 -6.52
CA PRO A 104 -4.01 6.02 -5.25
C PRO A 104 -2.73 5.79 -4.44
N VAL A 105 -2.90 5.54 -3.13
CA VAL A 105 -1.80 5.14 -2.24
C VAL A 105 -1.94 3.70 -1.77
N ILE A 106 -0.81 2.98 -1.70
CA ILE A 106 -0.70 1.67 -1.02
C ILE A 106 -0.09 1.92 0.37
N LEU A 107 -0.81 1.50 1.42
CA LEU A 107 -0.54 1.88 2.80
C LEU A 107 -0.09 0.73 3.68
N HIS A 108 1.11 0.85 4.23
CA HIS A 108 1.58 0.11 5.40
C HIS A 108 0.95 0.66 6.67
N CYS A 109 0.43 -0.21 7.52
CA CYS A 109 -0.16 0.23 8.78
C CYS A 109 0.00 -0.80 9.90
N VAL A 110 0.98 -0.58 10.77
CA VAL A 110 1.18 -1.39 11.98
C VAL A 110 0.93 -0.54 13.22
N ARG A 111 -0.16 -0.86 13.93
CA ARG A 111 -0.61 -0.17 15.16
C ARG A 111 -0.85 1.34 15.01
N ALA A 112 -1.13 1.80 13.78
CA ALA A 112 -1.24 3.21 13.42
C ALA A 112 -2.55 3.58 12.67
N TYR A 113 -3.60 2.74 12.76
CA TYR A 113 -4.85 2.96 12.03
C TYR A 113 -5.53 4.28 12.40
N ASN A 114 -5.53 4.64 13.68
CA ASN A 114 -6.17 5.87 14.16
C ASN A 114 -5.48 7.11 13.57
N GLU A 115 -4.16 7.09 13.50
CA GLU A 115 -3.35 8.16 12.91
C GLU A 115 -3.63 8.29 11.42
N LEU A 116 -3.61 7.19 10.67
CA LEU A 116 -3.96 7.21 9.25
C LEU A 116 -5.42 7.66 9.01
N ILE A 117 -6.36 7.32 9.88
CA ILE A 117 -7.75 7.80 9.81
C ILE A 117 -7.82 9.32 10.00
N VAL A 118 -7.03 9.88 10.93
CA VAL A 118 -6.93 11.34 11.12
C VAL A 118 -6.43 12.02 9.84
N TYR A 119 -5.37 11.48 9.23
CA TYR A 119 -4.88 11.99 7.94
C TYR A 119 -5.91 11.84 6.83
N ARG A 120 -6.60 10.70 6.76
CA ARG A 120 -7.65 10.45 5.76
C ARG A 120 -8.78 11.47 5.85
N ASN A 121 -9.18 11.83 7.06
CA ASN A 121 -10.21 12.84 7.29
C ASN A 121 -9.76 14.23 6.82
N LYS A 122 -8.47 14.59 7.02
CA LYS A 122 -7.90 15.86 6.56
C LYS A 122 -7.74 15.92 5.02
N ALA A 123 -7.46 14.78 4.39
CA ALA A 123 -7.21 14.67 2.95
C ALA A 123 -8.47 14.80 2.07
N ASN A 124 -9.66 14.97 2.66
CA ASN A 124 -10.95 15.09 1.95
C ASN A 124 -11.24 13.98 0.93
N GLN A 125 -10.63 12.80 1.10
CA GLN A 125 -10.87 11.61 0.29
C GLN A 125 -10.63 11.77 -1.22
N LYS A 126 -9.74 12.70 -1.63
CA LYS A 126 -9.49 13.04 -3.05
C LYS A 126 -9.05 11.86 -3.90
N ILE A 127 -8.15 11.03 -3.36
CA ILE A 127 -7.59 9.84 -4.01
C ILE A 127 -7.97 8.57 -3.22
N PRO A 128 -8.07 7.39 -3.86
CA PRO A 128 -8.28 6.14 -3.14
C PRO A 128 -7.09 5.79 -2.24
N TRP A 129 -7.36 5.23 -1.07
CA TRP A 129 -6.34 4.67 -0.16
C TRP A 129 -6.53 3.16 -0.05
N ILE A 130 -5.48 2.39 -0.30
CA ILE A 130 -5.51 0.92 -0.22
C ILE A 130 -4.66 0.53 0.98
N PHE A 131 -5.27 -0.06 2.01
CA PHE A 131 -4.56 -0.62 3.15
C PHE A 131 -4.14 -2.04 2.78
N HIS A 132 -2.85 -2.22 2.54
CA HIS A 132 -2.30 -3.53 2.26
C HIS A 132 -2.20 -4.34 3.57
N TRP A 133 -2.19 -5.66 3.46
CA TRP A 133 -2.08 -6.59 4.57
C TRP A 133 -3.08 -6.35 5.71
N PHE A 134 -4.36 -6.13 5.35
CA PHE A 134 -5.35 -5.74 6.33
C PHE A 134 -5.62 -6.85 7.37
N ASN A 135 -5.32 -6.55 8.64
CA ASN A 135 -5.51 -7.47 9.75
C ASN A 135 -5.97 -6.73 11.03
N ALA A 136 -7.00 -5.89 10.91
CA ALA A 136 -7.62 -5.16 12.02
C ALA A 136 -9.09 -5.56 12.25
N SER A 137 -9.79 -4.89 13.17
CA SER A 137 -11.19 -5.23 13.49
C SER A 137 -12.15 -4.86 12.36
N ALA A 138 -13.32 -5.50 12.34
CA ALA A 138 -14.40 -5.16 11.40
C ALA A 138 -14.90 -3.72 11.56
N GLU A 139 -14.79 -3.15 12.76
CA GLU A 139 -15.10 -1.73 13.01
C GLU A 139 -14.17 -0.80 12.23
N ILE A 140 -12.85 -1.03 12.33
CA ILE A 140 -11.86 -0.29 11.55
C ILE A 140 -12.09 -0.47 10.05
N ALA A 141 -12.35 -1.71 9.61
CA ALA A 141 -12.64 -2.00 8.21
C ALA A 141 -13.83 -1.18 7.67
N ARG A 142 -14.95 -1.18 8.40
CA ARG A 142 -16.15 -0.40 8.05
C ARG A 142 -15.91 1.10 8.08
N GLU A 143 -15.07 1.60 8.99
CA GLU A 143 -14.69 3.01 9.00
C GLU A 143 -13.87 3.39 7.77
N LEU A 144 -12.86 2.61 7.42
CA LEU A 144 -12.01 2.86 6.26
C LEU A 144 -12.82 2.83 4.95
N ILE A 145 -13.67 1.83 4.77
CA ILE A 145 -14.50 1.69 3.56
C ILE A 145 -15.43 2.89 3.38
N ARG A 146 -16.05 3.39 4.46
CA ARG A 146 -16.87 4.62 4.43
C ARG A 146 -16.09 5.87 4.03
N LYS A 147 -14.76 5.83 4.07
CA LYS A 147 -13.85 6.94 3.74
C LYS A 147 -13.17 6.75 2.38
N ASN A 148 -13.79 6.00 1.45
CA ASN A 148 -13.23 5.75 0.12
C ASN A 148 -11.84 5.07 0.20
N CYS A 149 -11.72 4.10 1.11
CA CYS A 149 -10.56 3.24 1.22
C CYS A 149 -10.91 1.80 0.82
N TYR A 150 -9.89 1.05 0.42
CA TYR A 150 -9.94 -0.34 0.02
C TYR A 150 -9.01 -1.15 0.92
N LEU A 151 -9.32 -2.42 1.10
CA LEU A 151 -8.57 -3.32 1.97
C LEU A 151 -8.05 -4.48 1.12
N SER A 152 -6.77 -4.76 1.24
CA SER A 152 -6.14 -5.89 0.58
C SER A 152 -5.84 -7.01 1.57
N PHE A 153 -5.92 -8.25 1.09
CA PHE A 153 -5.81 -9.45 1.89
C PHE A 153 -4.94 -10.50 1.19
N GLY A 154 -3.92 -10.98 1.89
CA GLY A 154 -3.09 -12.10 1.47
C GLY A 154 -3.41 -13.41 2.19
N HIS A 155 -2.37 -14.22 2.41
CA HIS A 155 -2.49 -15.57 2.98
C HIS A 155 -3.10 -15.65 4.39
N LEU A 156 -3.24 -14.52 5.10
CA LEU A 156 -3.92 -14.50 6.39
C LEU A 156 -5.38 -15.00 6.31
N LEU A 157 -6.00 -14.93 5.13
CA LEU A 157 -7.31 -15.53 4.85
C LEU A 157 -7.36 -17.05 5.03
N PHE A 158 -6.22 -17.74 5.14
CA PHE A 158 -6.19 -19.18 5.41
C PHE A 158 -6.10 -19.52 6.90
N TYR A 159 -5.97 -18.53 7.79
CA TYR A 159 -5.90 -18.75 9.23
C TYR A 159 -7.15 -18.22 9.94
N GLU A 160 -7.97 -19.13 10.46
CA GLU A 160 -9.20 -18.80 11.20
C GLU A 160 -8.96 -17.92 12.44
N THR A 161 -7.73 -17.94 12.98
CA THR A 161 -7.32 -17.11 14.13
C THR A 161 -6.96 -15.68 13.75
N SER A 162 -6.79 -15.38 12.46
CA SER A 162 -6.50 -14.03 11.99
C SER A 162 -7.76 -13.15 12.03
N LYS A 163 -7.58 -11.84 12.18
CA LYS A 163 -8.72 -10.92 12.04
C LYS A 163 -9.14 -10.80 10.59
N ALA A 164 -8.19 -10.90 9.66
CA ALA A 164 -8.43 -10.94 8.22
C ALA A 164 -9.51 -11.97 7.84
N PHE A 165 -9.39 -13.21 8.33
CA PHE A 165 -10.36 -14.28 8.07
C PHE A 165 -11.79 -13.89 8.49
N GLY A 166 -11.95 -13.33 9.70
CA GLY A 166 -13.26 -12.93 10.20
C GLY A 166 -13.85 -11.71 9.51
N VAL A 167 -13.00 -10.75 9.10
CA VAL A 167 -13.45 -9.49 8.49
C VAL A 167 -13.79 -9.65 7.00
N PHE A 168 -13.05 -10.48 6.27
CA PHE A 168 -13.22 -10.66 4.83
C PHE A 168 -14.67 -10.90 4.37
N PRO A 169 -15.48 -11.77 5.02
CA PRO A 169 -16.88 -11.97 4.63
C PRO A 169 -17.83 -10.83 5.07
N GLU A 170 -17.40 -9.92 5.97
CA GLU A 170 -18.23 -8.83 6.49
C GLU A 170 -18.24 -7.57 5.61
N ILE A 171 -17.34 -7.47 4.62
CA ILE A 171 -17.14 -6.25 3.84
C ILE A 171 -17.59 -6.41 2.37
N PRO A 172 -18.01 -5.32 1.69
CA PRO A 172 -18.41 -5.38 0.30
C PRO A 172 -17.25 -5.84 -0.60
N ALA A 173 -17.52 -6.77 -1.52
CA ALA A 173 -16.53 -7.27 -2.47
C ALA A 173 -15.89 -6.15 -3.33
N ALA A 174 -16.62 -5.07 -3.61
CA ALA A 174 -16.10 -3.92 -4.36
C ALA A 174 -15.04 -3.11 -3.60
N SER A 175 -14.81 -3.38 -2.32
CA SER A 175 -13.82 -2.71 -1.46
C SER A 175 -12.62 -3.60 -1.14
N VAL A 176 -12.52 -4.76 -1.78
CA VAL A 176 -11.53 -5.81 -1.52
C VAL A 176 -10.55 -5.89 -2.67
N PHE A 177 -9.26 -5.99 -2.32
CA PHE A 177 -8.21 -6.49 -3.20
C PHE A 177 -7.59 -7.77 -2.60
N LEU A 178 -6.86 -8.49 -3.44
CA LEU A 178 -6.01 -9.61 -3.04
C LEU A 178 -4.56 -9.19 -3.23
N GLU A 179 -3.66 -9.80 -2.46
CA GLU A 179 -2.22 -9.57 -2.57
C GLU A 179 -1.39 -10.82 -2.29
N THR A 180 -0.16 -10.83 -2.79
CA THR A 180 0.85 -11.83 -2.44
C THR A 180 1.91 -11.31 -1.49
N ASP A 181 2.13 -9.99 -1.43
CA ASP A 181 3.16 -9.35 -0.61
C ASP A 181 4.55 -9.95 -0.92
N ASP A 182 5.25 -10.52 0.07
CA ASP A 182 6.53 -11.23 -0.08
C ASP A 182 6.36 -12.75 -0.31
N ALA A 183 5.14 -13.24 -0.52
CA ALA A 183 4.90 -14.67 -0.64
C ALA A 183 5.40 -15.27 -1.96
N SER A 184 5.76 -16.55 -1.93
CA SER A 184 6.24 -17.30 -3.10
C SER A 184 5.13 -17.97 -3.93
N PHE A 185 3.87 -17.62 -3.70
CA PHE A 185 2.71 -18.15 -4.43
C PHE A 185 1.99 -17.02 -5.20
N THR A 186 1.15 -17.39 -6.15
CA THR A 186 0.30 -16.45 -6.92
C THR A 186 -1.16 -16.54 -6.49
N ILE A 187 -1.93 -15.49 -6.81
CA ILE A 187 -3.40 -15.53 -6.80
C ILE A 187 -3.94 -16.40 -7.94
#